data_AF-A0A968WYC5-F1
#
_entry.id   AF-A0A968WYC5-F1
#
_cell.length_a   1.000
_cell.length_b   1.000
_cell.length_c   1.000
_cell.angle_alpha   90.00
_cell.angle_beta   90.00
_cell.angle_gamma   90.00
#
_symmetry.space_group_name_H-M   'P 1'
#
loop_
_entity.id
_entity.type
_entity.pdbx_description
1 polymer ?
#
loop_
_entity_poly.entity_id
_entity_poly.type
_entity_poly.pdbx_seq_one_letter_code
_entity_poly.pdbx_strand_id
1 'polypeptide(L)'
;MKSKPTLFFRNTISRSALGSGLFALALSSFSQAVPVTLWQIGEDKDPYTRNYDSPTADLGDTNYAIDAAPGKVTRLPGDPLYNSTNNPTADDHFYLAGTYPIGFNSLTSQLVVPNAEPAKSYEAYLRNSDPANSIHFILNATQVTSQSRLRLSFELVNGGSYSAPTNGDDFGKHNIEIRFNNTLILQRNGVDRDSRFNIDIPAA
;
A
#
# COMPACT_ATOMS: atom_id res chain seq x y z
N MET A 1 -10.46 -17.97 15.10
CA MET A 1 -10.28 -16.51 14.88
C MET A 1 -9.96 -16.34 13.40
N LYS A 2 -10.73 -15.55 12.63
CA LYS A 2 -10.54 -15.46 11.16
C LYS A 2 -9.45 -14.43 10.85
N SER A 3 -8.35 -14.87 10.24
CA SER A 3 -7.30 -14.00 9.69
C SER A 3 -7.60 -13.73 8.22
N LYS A 4 -7.81 -12.47 7.87
CA LYS A 4 -8.17 -12.05 6.50
C LYS A 4 -6.88 -11.73 5.71
N PRO A 5 -7.01 -11.30 4.44
CA PRO A 5 -5.98 -11.51 3.46
C PRO A 5 -4.84 -10.50 3.50
N THR A 6 -3.75 -10.90 2.85
CA THR A 6 -2.53 -10.11 2.68
C THR A 6 -2.58 -9.21 1.47
N LEU A 7 -2.07 -7.98 1.61
CA LEU A 7 -2.01 -6.95 0.57
C LEU A 7 -0.58 -6.78 0.02
N PHE A 8 -0.45 -6.61 -1.29
CA PHE A 8 0.80 -6.32 -2.02
C PHE A 8 0.68 -5.00 -2.74
N PHE A 9 1.65 -4.08 -2.77
CA PHE A 9 1.38 -2.78 -3.41
C PHE A 9 2.30 -2.43 -4.56
N ARG A 10 1.70 -1.98 -5.67
CA ARG A 10 2.38 -1.28 -6.76
C ARG A 10 1.64 0.00 -7.09
N ASN A 11 2.34 1.15 -6.96
CA ASN A 11 1.74 2.44 -7.27
C ASN A 11 2.41 3.16 -8.43
N THR A 12 1.59 3.75 -9.31
CA THR A 12 2.07 4.22 -10.60
C THR A 12 1.48 5.58 -11.02
N ILE A 13 2.32 6.53 -11.48
CA ILE A 13 1.91 7.90 -11.92
C ILE A 13 2.00 8.05 -13.43
N SER A 14 0.96 8.58 -14.09
CA SER A 14 0.92 8.87 -15.54
C SER A 14 0.71 10.38 -15.83
N ARG A 15 1.48 11.02 -16.74
CA ARG A 15 1.38 12.45 -17.15
C ARG A 15 1.11 12.66 -18.65
N SER A 16 0.01 13.31 -19.06
CA SER A 16 -0.19 13.74 -20.46
C SER A 16 0.34 15.15 -20.72
N ALA A 17 0.96 15.38 -21.89
CA ALA A 17 1.37 16.71 -22.35
C ALA A 17 0.73 16.99 -23.73
N LEU A 18 0.11 18.17 -23.87
CA LEU A 18 -0.47 18.65 -25.13
C LEU A 18 0.53 19.57 -25.84
N GLY A 19 0.91 19.22 -27.07
CA GLY A 19 1.62 20.11 -28.00
C GLY A 19 0.68 20.59 -29.10
N SER A 20 0.68 21.90 -29.39
CA SER A 20 -0.15 22.55 -30.41
C SER A 20 0.59 22.68 -31.74
N GLY A 21 -0.07 22.38 -32.87
CA GLY A 21 0.31 22.91 -34.19
C GLY A 21 -0.01 22.04 -35.42
N LEU A 22 -0.92 22.56 -36.26
CA LEU A 22 -1.28 22.23 -37.65
C LEU A 22 -2.17 21.02 -37.99
N PHE A 23 -3.25 21.34 -38.71
CA PHE A 23 -4.29 20.49 -39.27
C PHE A 23 -3.71 19.50 -40.31
N ALA A 24 -3.45 18.29 -39.86
CA ALA A 24 -3.52 17.07 -40.67
C ALA A 24 -4.71 16.27 -40.16
N LEU A 25 -5.28 15.36 -40.97
CA LEU A 25 -6.27 14.37 -40.52
C LEU A 25 -5.62 13.51 -39.41
N ALA A 26 -5.69 14.02 -38.19
CA ALA A 26 -4.97 13.52 -37.04
C ALA A 26 -5.78 12.37 -36.48
N LEU A 27 -5.39 11.15 -36.83
CA LEU A 27 -5.54 10.03 -35.91
C LEU A 27 -4.95 10.51 -34.59
N SER A 28 -5.83 10.84 -33.64
CA SER A 28 -5.43 11.34 -32.33
C SER A 28 -4.64 10.22 -31.70
N SER A 29 -3.32 10.31 -31.80
CA SER A 29 -2.43 9.41 -31.10
C SER A 29 -2.62 9.78 -29.63
N PHE A 30 -3.54 9.09 -28.95
CA PHE A 30 -3.67 9.20 -27.52
C PHE A 30 -2.37 8.67 -26.94
N SER A 31 -1.40 9.56 -26.73
CA SER A 31 -0.23 9.25 -25.92
C SER A 31 -0.74 9.08 -24.49
N GLN A 32 -1.08 7.84 -24.14
CA GLN A 32 -1.24 7.47 -22.75
C GLN A 32 0.14 7.48 -22.13
N ALA A 33 0.28 8.28 -21.09
CA ALA A 33 1.51 8.33 -20.36
C ALA A 33 1.75 6.99 -19.67
N VAL A 34 2.93 6.43 -19.91
CA VAL A 34 3.35 5.18 -19.27
C VAL A 34 3.44 5.44 -17.78
N PRO A 35 2.73 4.65 -16.95
CA PRO A 35 2.81 4.84 -15.52
C PRO A 35 4.24 4.58 -15.02
N VAL A 36 4.77 5.46 -14.15
CA VAL A 36 6.05 5.29 -13.44
C VAL A 36 5.83 4.84 -12.00
N THR A 37 6.56 3.81 -11.55
CA THR A 37 6.48 3.32 -10.16
C THR A 37 6.93 4.41 -9.18
N LEU A 38 6.03 4.81 -8.28
CA LEU A 38 6.35 5.78 -7.22
C LEU A 38 6.95 5.08 -6.00
N TRP A 39 6.32 3.98 -5.60
CA TRP A 39 6.71 3.16 -4.46
C TRP A 39 6.17 1.75 -4.63
N GLN A 40 6.80 0.82 -3.91
CA GLN A 40 6.46 -0.59 -3.87
C GLN A 40 6.72 -1.09 -2.46
N ILE A 41 5.79 -1.87 -1.92
CA ILE A 41 5.96 -2.54 -0.63
C ILE A 41 6.06 -4.02 -0.91
N GLY A 42 7.19 -4.60 -0.51
CA GLY A 42 7.52 -5.98 -0.78
C GLY A 42 7.86 -6.28 -2.24
N GLU A 43 7.93 -7.56 -2.58
CA GLU A 43 8.18 -8.05 -3.94
C GLU A 43 6.89 -8.49 -4.65
N ASP A 44 6.69 -8.03 -5.88
CA ASP A 44 5.65 -8.56 -6.78
C ASP A 44 6.10 -9.92 -7.33
N LYS A 45 5.59 -11.00 -6.75
CA LYS A 45 5.92 -12.37 -7.13
C LYS A 45 4.88 -12.89 -8.11
N ASP A 46 5.32 -13.54 -9.18
CA ASP A 46 4.42 -14.12 -10.17
C ASP A 46 3.71 -15.37 -9.59
N PRO A 47 2.37 -15.36 -9.45
CA PRO A 47 1.59 -16.48 -8.90
C PRO A 47 1.65 -17.75 -9.74
N TYR A 48 2.09 -17.67 -10.99
CA TYR A 48 2.23 -18.82 -11.88
C TYR A 48 3.62 -19.47 -11.82
N THR A 49 4.55 -18.90 -11.04
CA THR A 49 5.86 -19.52 -10.85
C THR A 49 5.76 -20.76 -9.96
N ARG A 50 6.59 -21.76 -10.26
CA ARG A 50 6.58 -23.07 -9.57
C ARG A 50 6.88 -22.99 -8.06
N ASN A 51 7.40 -21.86 -7.57
CA ASN A 51 7.86 -21.66 -6.20
C ASN A 51 7.11 -20.50 -5.52
N TYR A 52 5.83 -20.32 -5.81
CA TYR A 52 4.96 -19.32 -5.17
C TYR A 52 4.53 -19.75 -3.76
N ASP A 53 5.47 -20.27 -2.96
CA ASP A 53 5.16 -20.92 -1.68
C ASP A 53 5.06 -19.94 -0.50
N SER A 54 5.52 -18.70 -0.69
CA SER A 54 5.41 -17.65 0.32
C SER A 54 5.41 -16.26 -0.31
N PRO A 55 4.28 -15.87 -0.93
CA PRO A 55 4.18 -14.56 -1.55
C PRO A 55 4.49 -13.43 -0.57
N THR A 56 4.17 -13.61 0.71
CA THR A 56 4.19 -12.58 1.76
C THR A 56 5.42 -12.63 2.67
N ALA A 57 6.42 -13.48 2.37
CA ALA A 57 7.56 -13.77 3.26
C ALA A 57 8.39 -12.54 3.68
N ASP A 58 8.35 -11.51 2.86
CA ASP A 58 9.10 -10.26 3.00
C ASP A 58 8.31 -9.17 3.77
N LEU A 59 7.02 -9.42 4.05
CA LEU A 59 6.15 -8.55 4.81
C LEU A 59 6.16 -8.92 6.31
N GLY A 60 5.63 -8.02 7.14
CA GLY A 60 5.61 -8.19 8.60
C GLY A 60 4.48 -9.11 9.06
N ASP A 61 4.75 -9.87 10.12
CA ASP A 61 3.68 -10.50 10.89
C ASP A 61 2.80 -9.44 11.54
N THR A 62 1.51 -9.74 11.65
CA THR A 62 0.54 -8.88 12.34
C THR A 62 0.74 -8.90 13.85
N ASN A 63 0.62 -7.74 14.48
CA ASN A 63 0.70 -7.57 15.92
C ASN A 63 -0.66 -7.76 16.64
N TYR A 64 -1.73 -7.97 15.86
CA TYR A 64 -3.09 -8.25 16.33
C TYR A 64 -3.78 -7.09 17.07
N ALA A 65 -3.26 -5.86 16.96
CA ALA A 65 -3.79 -4.67 17.59
C ALA A 65 -4.23 -3.66 16.54
N ILE A 66 -5.17 -2.78 16.90
CA ILE A 66 -5.44 -1.57 16.12
C ILE A 66 -4.52 -0.49 16.67
N ASP A 67 -3.48 -0.14 15.93
CA ASP A 67 -2.48 0.84 16.34
C ASP A 67 -2.99 2.27 16.16
N ALA A 68 -2.72 3.10 17.16
CA ALA A 68 -3.13 4.50 17.13
C ALA A 68 -2.20 5.33 16.24
N ALA A 69 -2.80 6.23 15.47
CA ALA A 69 -2.09 7.28 14.77
C ALA A 69 -1.41 8.28 15.74
N PRO A 70 -0.21 8.79 15.44
CA PRO A 70 0.69 8.41 14.35
C PRO A 70 1.47 7.16 14.74
N GLY A 71 1.46 6.12 13.91
CA GLY A 71 2.20 4.89 14.19
C GLY A 71 3.71 5.10 14.27
N LYS A 72 4.44 4.02 14.52
CA LYS A 72 5.87 4.05 14.81
C LYS A 72 6.66 3.69 13.56
N VAL A 73 7.62 4.55 13.23
CA VAL A 73 8.50 4.31 12.08
C VAL A 73 9.63 3.36 12.44
N THR A 74 9.68 2.21 11.78
CA THR A 74 10.81 1.29 11.80
C THR A 74 12.01 1.89 11.07
N ARG A 75 13.13 2.04 11.78
CA ARG A 75 14.34 2.65 11.22
C ARG A 75 15.28 1.60 10.62
N LEU A 76 16.11 2.02 9.66
CA LEU A 76 17.17 1.20 9.08
C LEU A 76 18.53 1.52 9.74
N PRO A 77 19.46 0.55 9.81
CA PRO A 77 20.84 0.83 10.25
C PRO A 77 21.44 2.01 9.48
N GLY A 78 21.98 2.99 10.22
CA GLY A 78 22.52 4.24 9.67
C GLY A 78 21.61 5.46 9.84
N ASP A 79 20.32 5.29 10.12
CA ASP A 79 19.48 6.38 10.62
C ASP A 79 19.91 6.76 12.05
N PRO A 80 20.13 8.05 12.39
CA PRO A 80 20.49 8.48 13.74
C PRO A 80 19.49 8.04 14.83
N LEU A 81 18.23 7.79 14.48
CA LEU A 81 17.18 7.32 15.39
C LEU A 81 17.07 5.78 15.42
N TYR A 82 17.88 5.05 14.66
CA TYR A 82 17.90 3.59 14.68
C TYR A 82 18.43 3.05 16.02
N ASN A 83 17.65 2.17 16.65
CA ASN A 83 18.04 1.43 17.85
C ASN A 83 17.74 -0.05 17.63
N SER A 84 18.75 -0.91 17.54
CA SER A 84 18.54 -2.33 17.24
C SER A 84 17.76 -3.10 18.30
N THR A 85 17.74 -2.64 19.54
CA THR A 85 17.02 -3.29 20.65
C THR A 85 15.55 -2.86 20.70
N ASN A 86 15.27 -1.59 20.38
CA ASN A 86 13.95 -0.98 20.54
C ASN A 86 13.37 -0.45 19.22
N ASN A 87 13.85 -0.96 18.07
CA ASN A 87 13.29 -0.58 16.79
C ASN A 87 11.83 -1.05 16.72
N PRO A 88 10.89 -0.21 16.30
CA PRO A 88 9.52 -0.66 16.07
C PRO A 88 9.47 -1.87 15.14
N THR A 89 8.47 -2.72 15.37
CA THR A 89 8.07 -3.80 14.46
C THR A 89 6.95 -3.30 13.55
N ALA A 90 6.33 -4.19 12.78
CA ALA A 90 5.15 -3.85 12.00
C ALA A 90 4.00 -3.32 12.87
N ASP A 91 3.26 -2.37 12.29
CA ASP A 91 2.03 -1.76 12.82
C ASP A 91 1.11 -1.32 11.65
N ASP A 92 -0.07 -0.78 11.98
CA ASP A 92 -1.09 -0.34 11.01
C ASP A 92 -0.69 0.86 10.14
N HIS A 93 0.51 1.43 10.32
CA HIS A 93 0.90 2.72 9.78
C HIS A 93 2.28 2.67 9.14
N PHE A 94 2.31 2.32 7.87
CA PHE A 94 3.54 2.25 7.10
C PHE A 94 3.91 3.59 6.46
N TYR A 95 5.09 4.11 6.77
CA TYR A 95 5.60 5.37 6.23
C TYR A 95 6.61 5.14 5.10
N LEU A 96 6.38 5.85 3.99
CA LEU A 96 7.37 6.00 2.93
C LEU A 96 8.33 7.16 3.24
N ALA A 97 9.40 7.27 2.44
CA ALA A 97 10.37 8.35 2.63
C ALA A 97 9.69 9.73 2.46
N GLY A 98 9.96 10.65 3.39
CA GLY A 98 9.34 11.96 3.37
C GLY A 98 9.54 12.75 4.66
N THR A 99 9.08 13.99 4.63
CA THR A 99 8.93 14.84 5.81
C THR A 99 7.44 15.10 6.02
N TYR A 100 6.88 14.53 7.07
CA TYR A 100 5.48 14.61 7.41
C TYR A 100 5.28 15.78 8.41
N PRO A 101 4.43 16.77 8.07
CA PRO A 101 4.28 17.97 8.88
C PRO A 101 3.52 17.71 10.18
N ILE A 102 3.64 18.64 11.13
CA ILE A 102 2.79 18.69 12.33
C ILE A 102 1.32 18.69 11.89
N GLY A 103 0.48 17.90 12.57
CA GLY A 103 -0.93 17.72 12.28
C GLY A 103 -1.24 16.62 11.26
N PHE A 104 -0.26 16.15 10.48
CA PHE A 104 -0.46 14.96 9.64
C PHE A 104 -0.69 13.74 10.52
N ASN A 105 -1.80 13.03 10.32
CA ASN A 105 -2.14 11.82 11.08
C ASN A 105 -1.94 11.97 12.61
N SER A 106 -2.36 13.11 13.17
CA SER A 106 -2.22 13.45 14.60
C SER A 106 -0.78 13.64 15.10
N LEU A 107 0.21 13.83 14.22
CA LEU A 107 1.58 14.18 14.59
C LEU A 107 1.64 15.47 15.40
N THR A 108 2.24 15.42 16.59
CA THR A 108 2.51 16.59 17.44
C THR A 108 3.85 17.26 17.15
N SER A 109 4.72 16.60 16.38
CA SER A 109 6.00 17.10 15.91
C SER A 109 6.23 16.65 14.47
N GLN A 110 7.09 17.34 13.74
CA GLN A 110 7.44 16.95 12.38
C GLN A 110 8.14 15.57 12.41
N LEU A 111 7.66 14.64 11.58
CA LEU A 111 8.25 13.32 11.42
C LEU A 111 9.09 13.27 10.15
N VAL A 112 10.39 13.03 10.30
CA VAL A 112 11.30 12.82 9.17
C VAL A 112 11.55 11.31 9.01
N VAL A 113 11.27 10.81 7.80
CA VAL A 113 11.45 9.41 7.40
C VAL A 113 12.44 9.42 6.24
N PRO A 114 13.75 9.23 6.50
CA PRO A 114 14.79 9.42 5.49
C PRO A 114 14.78 8.33 4.41
N ASN A 115 14.31 7.13 4.77
CA ASN A 115 14.14 5.99 3.86
C ASN A 115 12.74 5.42 4.11
N ALA A 116 12.12 4.86 3.06
CA ALA A 116 10.92 4.06 3.25
C ALA A 116 11.18 2.97 4.29
N GLU A 117 10.16 2.70 5.12
CA GLU A 117 10.25 1.58 6.05
C GLU A 117 10.51 0.27 5.30
N PRO A 118 11.25 -0.68 5.90
CA PRO A 118 11.45 -1.98 5.27
C PRO A 118 10.11 -2.71 5.15
N ALA A 119 9.90 -3.48 4.07
CA ALA A 119 8.63 -4.16 3.80
C ALA A 119 8.11 -5.01 4.98
N LYS A 120 9.02 -5.58 5.78
CA LYS A 120 8.71 -6.32 7.02
C LYS A 120 8.03 -5.49 8.13
N SER A 121 7.91 -4.19 7.97
CA SER A 121 7.21 -3.27 8.87
C SER A 121 5.79 -2.98 8.41
N TYR A 122 5.40 -3.46 7.23
CA TYR A 122 4.02 -3.44 6.79
C TYR A 122 3.32 -4.73 7.25
N GLU A 123 2.21 -4.61 7.97
CA GLU A 123 1.45 -5.79 8.39
C GLU A 123 0.82 -6.53 7.21
N ALA A 124 1.20 -7.80 7.08
CA ALA A 124 0.78 -8.65 5.99
C ALA A 124 -0.67 -9.15 6.11
N TYR A 125 -1.45 -8.80 7.12
CA TYR A 125 -2.77 -9.40 7.31
C TYR A 125 -3.77 -8.36 7.76
N LEU A 126 -4.93 -8.31 7.12
CA LEU A 126 -6.11 -7.69 7.74
C LEU A 126 -6.83 -8.74 8.58
N ARG A 127 -7.33 -8.40 9.75
CA ARG A 127 -8.10 -9.30 10.63
C ARG A 127 -9.45 -8.70 10.99
N ASN A 128 -10.25 -9.45 11.75
CA ASN A 128 -11.48 -8.89 12.33
C ASN A 128 -11.17 -7.99 13.54
N SER A 129 -10.19 -8.39 14.34
CA SER A 129 -9.74 -7.64 15.52
C SER A 129 -8.87 -6.43 15.18
N ASP A 130 -8.28 -6.45 13.99
CA ASP A 130 -7.39 -5.43 13.47
C ASP A 130 -7.67 -5.33 11.95
N PRO A 131 -8.58 -4.45 11.52
CA PRO A 131 -9.14 -4.50 10.17
C PRO A 131 -8.49 -3.57 9.16
N ALA A 132 -7.46 -2.80 9.51
CA ALA A 132 -7.05 -1.67 8.69
C ALA A 132 -5.53 -1.41 8.71
N ASN A 133 -4.94 -1.38 7.52
CA ASN A 133 -3.59 -0.86 7.31
C ASN A 133 -3.64 0.45 6.54
N SER A 134 -2.74 1.38 6.89
CA SER A 134 -2.58 2.69 6.29
C SER A 134 -1.18 2.85 5.72
N ILE A 135 -1.09 3.38 4.49
CA ILE A 135 0.18 3.73 3.85
C ILE A 135 0.27 5.24 3.73
N HIS A 136 1.32 5.81 4.30
CA HIS A 136 1.55 7.24 4.36
C HIS A 136 2.64 7.63 3.36
N PHE A 137 2.35 8.59 2.47
CA PHE A 137 3.31 9.11 1.52
C PHE A 137 3.10 10.59 1.24
N ILE A 138 4.16 11.26 0.81
CA ILE A 138 4.14 12.66 0.42
C ILE A 138 4.24 12.76 -1.09
N LEU A 139 3.40 13.61 -1.67
CA LEU A 139 3.50 14.03 -3.06
C LEU A 139 4.03 15.46 -3.11
N ASN A 140 4.93 15.75 -4.06
CA ASN A 140 5.35 17.12 -4.33
C ASN A 140 4.37 17.83 -5.29
N ALA A 141 4.49 19.15 -5.41
CA ALA A 141 3.60 19.96 -6.23
C ALA A 141 3.55 19.54 -7.71
N THR A 142 4.61 18.93 -8.24
CA THR A 142 4.63 18.45 -9.63
C THR A 142 3.87 17.13 -9.82
N GLN A 143 3.64 16.40 -8.72
CA GLN A 143 2.88 15.15 -8.67
C GLN A 143 1.39 15.41 -8.39
N VAL A 144 1.03 16.56 -7.82
CA VAL A 144 -0.36 16.95 -7.51
C VAL A 144 -0.86 17.96 -8.53
N THR A 145 -1.28 17.47 -9.70
CA THR A 145 -1.92 18.30 -10.74
C THR A 145 -3.30 17.74 -11.06
N SER A 146 -4.18 18.54 -11.67
CA SER A 146 -5.51 18.08 -12.09
C SER A 146 -5.46 16.90 -13.07
N GLN A 147 -4.35 16.73 -13.78
CA GLN A 147 -4.10 15.62 -14.71
C GLN A 147 -3.39 14.43 -14.06
N SER A 148 -2.81 14.60 -12.88
CA SER A 148 -2.11 13.53 -12.19
C SER A 148 -3.06 12.45 -11.73
N ARG A 149 -2.65 11.20 -11.93
CA ARG A 149 -3.34 10.01 -11.43
C ARG A 149 -2.36 9.16 -10.64
N LEU A 150 -2.80 8.65 -9.51
CA LEU A 150 -2.14 7.59 -8.76
C LEU A 150 -2.85 6.29 -9.11
N ARG A 151 -2.13 5.26 -9.51
CA ARG A 151 -2.65 3.90 -9.52
C ARG A 151 -2.29 3.22 -8.22
N LEU A 152 -3.24 2.53 -7.59
CA LEU A 152 -3.04 1.56 -6.52
C LEU A 152 -3.28 0.16 -7.06
N SER A 153 -2.25 -0.68 -7.07
CA SER A 153 -2.36 -2.07 -7.50
C SER A 153 -2.01 -3.01 -6.35
N PHE A 154 -2.88 -3.99 -6.08
CA PHE A 154 -2.62 -5.02 -5.08
C PHE A 154 -3.35 -6.32 -5.35
N GLU A 155 -2.95 -7.39 -4.67
CA GLU A 155 -3.62 -8.68 -4.71
C GLU A 155 -3.82 -9.24 -3.30
N LEU A 156 -4.84 -10.10 -3.18
CA LEU A 156 -5.16 -10.85 -1.97
C LEU A 156 -4.78 -12.33 -2.17
N VAL A 157 -3.58 -12.69 -1.73
CA VAL A 157 -2.92 -13.94 -2.13
C VAL A 157 -3.20 -15.14 -1.21
N ASN A 158 -3.60 -14.86 0.04
CA ASN A 158 -3.84 -15.86 1.06
C ASN A 158 -4.83 -15.29 2.10
N GLY A 159 -5.50 -16.14 2.86
CA GLY A 159 -6.49 -15.79 3.87
C GLY A 159 -7.18 -17.04 4.42
N GLY A 160 -7.84 -16.92 5.58
CA GLY A 160 -8.64 -18.01 6.13
C GLY A 160 -8.62 -18.12 7.66
N SER A 161 -8.77 -19.33 8.16
CA SER A 161 -8.78 -19.62 9.60
C SER A 161 -7.37 -20.03 10.06
N TYR A 162 -6.72 -19.17 10.85
CA TYR A 162 -5.56 -19.55 11.65
C TYR A 162 -6.03 -19.94 13.07
N SER A 163 -6.78 -21.04 13.18
CA SER A 163 -7.12 -21.65 14.46
C SER A 163 -7.07 -23.17 14.38
N ALA A 164 -6.23 -23.78 15.21
CA ALA A 164 -6.21 -25.22 15.40
C ALA A 164 -7.58 -25.74 15.88
N PRO A 165 -8.00 -26.96 15.50
CA PRO A 165 -7.26 -27.96 14.71
C PRO A 165 -7.35 -27.76 13.20
N THR A 166 -8.20 -26.85 12.74
CA THR A 166 -8.44 -26.55 11.33
C THR A 166 -7.69 -25.30 10.93
N ASN A 167 -6.36 -25.43 10.83
CA ASN A 167 -5.60 -24.59 9.90
C ASN A 167 -6.09 -24.99 8.52
N GLY A 168 -7.10 -24.27 8.05
CA GLY A 168 -7.88 -24.62 6.87
C GLY A 168 -7.95 -23.44 5.91
N ASP A 169 -8.11 -23.78 4.64
CA ASP A 169 -8.28 -22.89 3.50
C ASP A 169 -9.66 -22.19 3.49
N ASP A 170 -10.10 -21.74 4.66
CA ASP A 170 -11.38 -21.07 4.90
C ASP A 170 -11.29 -19.58 4.54
N PHE A 171 -10.62 -19.25 3.43
CA PHE A 171 -10.47 -17.88 2.93
C PHE A 171 -11.82 -17.16 3.01
N GLY A 172 -12.87 -17.79 2.47
CA GLY A 172 -14.22 -17.26 2.53
C GLY A 172 -14.34 -15.92 1.80
N LYS A 173 -15.56 -15.38 1.72
CA LYS A 173 -15.79 -14.11 1.04
C LYS A 173 -15.52 -12.94 1.98
N HIS A 174 -14.80 -11.94 1.49
CA HIS A 174 -14.47 -10.74 2.24
C HIS A 174 -15.05 -9.47 1.61
N ASN A 175 -15.32 -8.48 2.45
CA ASN A 175 -15.60 -7.12 2.00
C ASN A 175 -14.34 -6.30 2.26
N ILE A 176 -13.92 -5.52 1.27
CA ILE A 176 -12.82 -4.58 1.42
C ILE A 176 -13.29 -3.17 1.10
N GLU A 177 -12.73 -2.23 1.84
CA GLU A 177 -12.84 -0.81 1.57
C GLU A 177 -11.45 -0.25 1.33
N ILE A 178 -11.36 0.72 0.43
CA ILE A 178 -10.15 1.49 0.19
C ILE A 178 -10.52 2.94 0.32
N ARG A 179 -9.73 3.65 1.10
CA ARG A 179 -9.91 5.07 1.38
C ARG A 179 -8.65 5.82 0.99
N PHE A 180 -8.82 6.99 0.38
CA PHE A 180 -7.75 7.96 0.15
C PHE A 180 -8.09 9.24 0.90
N ASN A 181 -7.21 9.66 1.82
CA ASN A 181 -7.49 10.77 2.75
C ASN A 181 -8.86 10.63 3.44
N ASN A 182 -9.12 9.43 4.00
CA ASN A 182 -10.38 9.04 4.65
C ASN A 182 -11.65 9.04 3.76
N THR A 183 -11.53 9.39 2.48
CA THR A 183 -12.62 9.34 1.50
C THR A 183 -12.69 7.95 0.88
N LEU A 184 -13.86 7.30 0.92
CA LEU A 184 -14.09 5.99 0.30
C LEU A 184 -13.94 6.11 -1.23
N ILE A 185 -12.98 5.37 -1.78
CA ILE A 185 -12.71 5.33 -3.23
C ILE A 185 -13.13 4.01 -3.87
N LEU A 186 -13.13 2.92 -3.10
CA LEU A 186 -13.61 1.61 -3.53
C LEU A 186 -14.24 0.90 -2.35
N GLN A 187 -15.41 0.29 -2.59
CA GLN A 187 -15.94 -0.78 -1.75
C GLN A 187 -16.20 -1.98 -2.65
N ARG A 188 -15.63 -3.14 -2.29
CA ARG A 188 -15.89 -4.39 -3.00
C ARG A 188 -16.33 -5.45 -2.01
N ASN A 189 -17.50 -6.02 -2.28
CA ASN A 189 -18.06 -7.09 -1.48
C ASN A 189 -17.78 -8.44 -2.14
N GLY A 190 -17.65 -9.48 -1.33
CA GLY A 190 -17.51 -10.85 -1.82
C GLY A 190 -16.19 -11.15 -2.53
N VAL A 191 -15.12 -10.43 -2.17
CA VAL A 191 -13.76 -10.67 -2.67
C VAL A 191 -13.27 -12.03 -2.18
N ASP A 192 -12.69 -12.80 -3.10
CA ASP A 192 -12.08 -14.11 -2.85
C ASP A 192 -10.56 -14.04 -3.13
N ARG A 193 -9.84 -15.16 -2.95
CA ARG A 193 -8.41 -15.26 -3.29
C ARG A 193 -8.15 -14.92 -4.75
N ASP A 194 -6.89 -14.63 -5.08
CA ASP A 194 -6.43 -14.29 -6.43
C ASP A 194 -7.12 -13.04 -7.01
N SER A 195 -7.80 -12.27 -6.16
CA SER A 195 -8.40 -11.00 -6.56
C SER A 195 -7.32 -9.94 -6.67
N ARG A 196 -7.09 -9.48 -7.90
CA ARG A 196 -6.22 -8.34 -8.20
C ARG A 196 -7.02 -7.05 -8.33
N PHE A 197 -6.46 -6.00 -7.76
CA PHE A 197 -6.98 -4.65 -7.75
C PHE A 197 -6.04 -3.75 -8.52
N ASN A 198 -6.62 -2.86 -9.32
CA ASN A 198 -5.95 -1.74 -9.97
C ASN A 198 -6.92 -0.57 -9.90
N ILE A 199 -6.61 0.44 -9.10
CA ILE A 199 -7.51 1.55 -8.81
C ILE A 199 -6.80 2.84 -9.17
N ASP A 200 -7.39 3.62 -10.07
CA ASP A 200 -6.88 4.94 -10.40
C ASP A 200 -7.56 6.00 -9.51
N ILE A 201 -6.74 6.83 -8.88
CA ILE A 201 -7.12 7.84 -7.90
C ILE A 201 -6.63 9.20 -8.43
N PRO A 202 -7.47 10.25 -8.48
CA PRO A 202 -7.00 11.60 -8.70
C PRO A 202 -5.97 11.99 -7.64
N ALA A 203 -4.81 12.50 -8.05
CA ALA A 203 -3.77 12.89 -7.09
C ALA A 203 -4.04 14.27 -6.45
N ALA A 204 -4.99 15.03 -7.01
CA ALA A 204 -5.38 16.39 -6.63
C ALA A 204 -6.87 16.45 -6.30
#